data_AF-A0A8T5QPB5-F1
#
_entry.id   AF-A0A8T5QPB5-F1
#
_cell.length_a   1.000
_cell.length_b   1.000
_cell.length_c   1.000
_cell.angle_alpha   90.00
_cell.angle_beta   90.00
_cell.angle_gamma   90.00
#
_symmetry.space_group_name_H-M   'P 1'
#
loop_
_entity.id
_entity.type
_entity.pdbx_description
1 polymer ?
#
loop_
_entity_poly.entity_id
_entity_poly.type
_entity_poly.pdbx_seq_one_letter_code
_entity_poly.pdbx_strand_id
1 'polypeptide(L)'
;MHINYEAPNKYIWDIPIFNEDGTVTDRVLTGLENVLSAYVDIAESASVHLDQNKENYHVEQVMIVGSGSQRNRVDSDLDLMLISPDLDDRDCSMAKMILSAIYFNDKPKTEAIDVFVRREDKFPSRASTDITEQVIEILDNYNQRLYE
;
A
#
# COMPACT_ATOMS: atom_id res chain seq x y z
N MET A 1 -11.52 -5.62 -41.19
CA MET A 1 -12.47 -4.94 -40.29
C MET A 1 -11.65 -4.42 -39.12
N HIS A 2 -11.24 -3.15 -39.14
CA HIS A 2 -10.56 -2.54 -38.01
C HIS A 2 -11.63 -2.03 -37.03
N ILE A 3 -11.68 -2.63 -35.85
CA ILE A 3 -12.50 -2.11 -34.76
C ILE A 3 -11.64 -1.03 -34.10
N ASN A 4 -11.95 0.23 -34.37
CA ASN A 4 -11.44 1.35 -33.57
C ASN A 4 -12.11 1.25 -32.21
N TYR A 5 -11.40 0.68 -31.24
CA TYR A 5 -11.77 0.80 -29.84
C TYR A 5 -11.22 2.14 -29.36
N GLU A 6 -12.00 3.21 -29.53
CA GLU A 6 -11.78 4.40 -28.71
C GLU A 6 -12.18 3.99 -27.29
N ALA A 7 -11.17 3.74 -26.45
CA ALA A 7 -11.41 3.52 -25.03
C ALA A 7 -12.22 4.72 -24.53
N PRO A 8 -13.41 4.51 -23.94
CA PRO A 8 -14.22 5.63 -23.46
C PRO A 8 -13.36 6.46 -22.53
N ASN A 9 -13.40 7.79 -22.68
CA ASN A 9 -12.77 8.74 -21.75
C ASN A 9 -13.11 8.29 -20.34
N LYS A 10 -12.15 7.60 -19.71
CA LYS A 10 -12.33 7.03 -18.40
C LYS A 10 -12.38 8.26 -17.52
N TYR A 11 -13.55 8.57 -16.98
CA TYR A 11 -13.69 9.57 -15.93
C TYR A 11 -12.80 9.09 -14.78
N ILE A 12 -11.55 9.51 -14.82
CA ILE A 12 -10.63 9.44 -13.72
C ILE A 12 -11.11 10.54 -12.80
N TRP A 13 -11.79 10.15 -11.73
CA TRP A 13 -12.10 11.07 -10.66
C TRP A 13 -10.78 11.34 -9.94
N ASP A 14 -10.29 12.57 -10.03
CA ASP A 14 -9.18 13.04 -9.20
C ASP A 14 -9.62 12.97 -7.74
N ILE A 15 -9.17 11.94 -7.01
CA ILE A 15 -9.50 11.81 -5.58
C ILE A 15 -8.32 12.35 -4.77
N PRO A 16 -8.56 13.33 -3.87
CA PRO A 16 -7.49 13.87 -3.03
C PRO A 16 -6.94 12.82 -2.07
N ILE A 17 -5.63 12.91 -1.81
CA ILE A 17 -4.97 12.08 -0.79
C ILE A 17 -5.10 12.72 0.59
N PHE A 18 -4.99 14.04 0.64
CA PHE A 18 -5.16 14.84 1.85
C PHE A 18 -6.40 15.72 1.76
N ASN A 19 -7.12 15.84 2.88
CA ASN A 19 -8.13 16.85 3.12
C ASN A 19 -7.51 18.26 3.17
N GLU A 20 -8.36 19.29 3.15
CA GLU A 20 -7.91 20.70 3.20
C GLU A 20 -7.13 21.05 4.48
N ASP A 21 -7.37 20.31 5.57
CA ASP A 21 -6.69 20.46 6.85
C ASP A 21 -5.36 19.68 6.94
N GLY A 22 -4.97 18.98 5.87
CA GLY A 22 -3.74 18.19 5.79
C GLY A 22 -3.87 16.75 6.33
N THR A 23 -5.04 16.35 6.81
CA THR A 23 -5.31 14.95 7.20
C THR A 23 -5.44 14.05 5.98
N VAL A 24 -5.15 12.76 6.12
CA VAL A 24 -5.33 11.77 5.05
C VAL A 24 -6.82 11.51 4.84
N THR A 25 -7.27 11.34 3.59
CA THR A 25 -8.68 11.06 3.29
C THR A 25 -9.11 9.66 3.73
N ASP A 26 -10.40 9.50 4.04
CA ASP A 26 -11.00 8.21 4.44
C ASP A 26 -10.70 7.09 3.45
N ARG A 27 -10.68 7.40 2.15
CA ARG A 27 -10.35 6.43 1.11
C ARG A 27 -8.95 5.84 1.32
N VAL A 28 -7.97 6.69 1.61
CA VAL A 28 -6.59 6.25 1.80
C VAL A 28 -6.45 5.52 3.13
N LEU A 29 -7.11 5.99 4.19
CA LEU A 29 -7.12 5.31 5.50
C LEU A 29 -7.71 3.90 5.40
N THR A 30 -8.93 3.76 4.87
CA THR A 30 -9.56 2.45 4.67
C THR A 30 -8.74 1.56 3.73
N GLY A 31 -8.11 2.13 2.70
CA GLY A 31 -7.19 1.40 1.82
C GLY A 31 -6.00 0.83 2.58
N LEU A 32 -5.36 1.65 3.41
CA LEU A 32 -4.23 1.26 4.23
C LEU A 32 -4.59 0.20 5.28
N GLU A 33 -5.68 0.38 6.01
CA GLU A 33 -6.16 -0.58 7.02
C GLU A 33 -6.41 -1.96 6.40
N ASN A 34 -7.03 -2.00 5.22
CA ASN A 34 -7.27 -3.24 4.51
C ASN A 34 -5.95 -3.90 4.09
N VAL A 35 -5.02 -3.13 3.52
CA VAL A 35 -3.71 -3.64 3.12
C VAL A 35 -2.94 -4.20 4.31
N LEU A 36 -2.89 -3.47 5.43
CA LEU A 36 -2.20 -3.92 6.64
C LEU A 36 -2.87 -5.15 7.26
N SER A 37 -4.20 -5.25 7.25
CA SER A 37 -4.89 -6.46 7.71
C SER A 37 -4.56 -7.67 6.84
N ALA A 38 -4.58 -7.54 5.51
CA ALA A 38 -4.16 -8.61 4.62
C ALA A 38 -2.68 -8.97 4.79
N TYR A 39 -1.85 -8.00 5.16
CA TYR A 39 -0.43 -8.21 5.43
C TYR A 39 -0.21 -9.00 6.73
N VAL A 40 -1.06 -8.82 7.76
CA VAL A 40 -1.10 -9.74 8.92
C VAL A 40 -1.44 -11.16 8.48
N ASP A 41 -2.47 -11.34 7.64
CA ASP A 41 -2.86 -12.68 7.16
C ASP A 41 -1.72 -13.37 6.38
N ILE A 42 -0.93 -12.59 5.62
CA ILE A 42 0.28 -13.08 4.95
C ILE A 42 1.33 -13.52 5.98
N ALA A 43 1.59 -12.71 7.01
CA ALA A 43 2.56 -13.02 8.06
C ALA A 43 2.17 -14.30 8.83
N GLU A 44 0.89 -14.44 9.19
CA GLU A 44 0.35 -15.63 9.85
C GLU A 44 0.50 -16.88 8.97
N SER A 45 0.10 -16.78 7.71
CA SER A 45 0.22 -17.87 6.74
C SER A 45 1.68 -18.28 6.51
N ALA A 46 2.59 -17.31 6.39
CA ALA A 46 4.01 -17.57 6.24
C ALA A 46 4.60 -18.26 7.49
N SER A 47 4.14 -17.88 8.68
CA SER A 47 4.59 -18.51 9.92
C SER A 47 4.16 -19.98 10.01
N VAL A 48 2.90 -20.27 9.66
CA VAL A 48 2.36 -21.64 9.70
C VAL A 48 2.94 -22.53 8.59
N HIS A 49 3.14 -21.99 7.39
CA HIS A 49 3.44 -22.80 6.20
C HIS A 49 4.89 -22.75 5.74
N LEU A 50 5.65 -21.72 6.13
CA LEU A 50 7.03 -21.49 5.69
C LEU A 50 8.03 -21.39 6.85
N ASP A 51 7.59 -21.64 8.09
CA ASP A 51 8.42 -21.55 9.31
C ASP A 51 9.09 -20.17 9.51
N GLN A 52 8.40 -19.11 9.05
CA GLN A 52 8.85 -17.73 9.20
C GLN A 52 8.44 -17.15 10.55
N ASN A 53 9.24 -16.24 11.10
CA ASN A 53 8.80 -15.46 12.24
C ASN A 53 7.84 -14.36 11.76
N LYS A 54 6.58 -14.40 12.22
CA LYS A 54 5.57 -13.37 11.89
C LYS A 54 6.02 -11.96 12.27
N GLU A 55 6.81 -11.81 13.34
CA GLU A 55 7.31 -10.52 13.81
C GLU A 55 8.25 -9.85 12.80
N ASN A 56 8.89 -10.62 11.91
CA ASN A 56 9.73 -10.06 10.85
C ASN A 56 8.92 -9.21 9.85
N TYR A 57 7.60 -9.37 9.78
CA TYR A 57 6.72 -8.59 8.93
C TYR A 57 6.44 -7.17 9.46
N HIS A 58 6.97 -6.83 10.66
CA HIS A 58 6.88 -5.50 11.25
C HIS A 58 7.05 -4.38 10.20
N VAL A 59 6.14 -3.40 10.24
CA VAL A 59 6.19 -2.23 9.35
C VAL A 59 6.62 -1.04 10.19
N GLU A 60 7.81 -0.54 9.90
CA GLU A 60 8.36 0.64 10.54
C GLU A 60 7.68 1.91 10.02
N GLN A 61 7.46 1.98 8.71
CA GLN A 61 6.98 3.18 8.04
C GLN A 61 6.08 2.84 6.85
N VAL A 62 5.12 3.72 6.58
CA VAL A 62 4.30 3.69 5.37
C VAL A 62 4.37 5.03 4.68
N MET A 63 4.51 4.99 3.36
CA MET A 63 4.51 6.17 2.51
C MET A 63 3.49 6.02 1.39
N ILE A 64 2.91 7.14 1.00
CA ILE A 64 2.18 7.24 -0.28
C ILE A 64 3.20 7.64 -1.33
N VAL A 65 3.30 6.89 -2.43
CA VAL A 65 4.32 7.11 -3.45
C VAL A 65 3.76 7.52 -4.82
N GLY A 66 4.64 7.75 -5.80
CA GLY A 66 4.24 7.89 -7.21
C GLY A 66 3.60 9.24 -7.61
N SER A 67 2.68 9.20 -8.58
CA SER A 67 1.96 10.41 -9.06
C SER A 67 1.02 10.97 -7.98
N GLY A 68 0.53 10.08 -7.11
CA GLY A 68 -0.29 10.39 -5.94
C GLY A 68 0.34 11.47 -5.07
N SER A 69 1.53 11.20 -4.55
CA SER A 69 2.24 12.08 -3.62
C SER A 69 2.56 13.47 -4.21
N GLN A 70 2.98 13.53 -5.48
CA GLN A 70 3.42 14.79 -6.11
C GLN A 70 2.27 15.75 -6.38
N ARG A 71 1.07 15.23 -6.63
CA ARG A 71 -0.10 16.02 -7.05
C ARG A 71 -1.15 16.17 -5.95
N ASN A 72 -0.96 15.49 -4.81
CA ASN A 72 -1.99 15.27 -3.80
C ASN A 72 -3.29 14.72 -4.42
N ARG A 73 -3.17 13.84 -5.42
CA ARG A 73 -4.30 13.32 -6.20
C ARG A 73 -4.02 11.93 -6.74
N VAL A 74 -4.98 11.02 -6.57
CA VAL A 74 -4.96 9.71 -7.22
C VAL A 74 -5.68 9.83 -8.57
N ASP A 75 -4.91 10.02 -9.64
CA ASP A 75 -5.36 10.05 -11.03
C ASP A 75 -5.39 8.64 -11.68
N SER A 76 -4.95 7.62 -10.96
CA SER A 76 -5.15 6.24 -11.35
C SER A 76 -5.35 5.36 -10.13
N ASP A 77 -4.27 4.79 -9.64
CA ASP A 77 -4.12 3.81 -8.58
C ASP A 77 -3.46 4.45 -7.36
N LEU A 78 -3.77 3.93 -6.17
CA LEU A 78 -3.13 4.37 -4.93
C LEU A 78 -1.83 3.58 -4.74
N ASP A 79 -0.70 4.26 -4.76
CA ASP A 79 0.60 3.64 -4.50
C ASP A 79 0.96 3.71 -3.00
N LEU A 80 1.09 2.56 -2.34
CA LEU A 80 1.53 2.46 -0.95
C LEU A 80 2.88 1.76 -0.86
N MET A 81 3.80 2.30 -0.06
CA MET A 81 5.08 1.67 0.23
C MET A 81 5.18 1.35 1.71
N LEU A 82 5.28 0.06 2.03
CA LEU A 82 5.52 -0.48 3.37
C LEU A 82 7.02 -0.72 3.56
N ILE A 83 7.58 -0.20 4.65
CA ILE A 83 8.98 -0.41 5.06
C ILE A 83 9.01 -1.47 6.16
N SER A 84 9.43 -2.69 5.81
CA SER A 84 9.60 -3.83 6.70
C SER A 84 11.08 -4.24 6.75
N PRO A 85 11.88 -3.66 7.66
CA PRO A 85 13.35 -3.81 7.65
C PRO A 85 13.83 -5.24 7.94
N ASP A 86 13.04 -5.99 8.71
CA ASP A 86 13.36 -7.33 9.20
C ASP A 86 13.00 -8.44 8.21
N LEU A 87 12.18 -8.14 7.19
CA LEU A 87 11.95 -9.08 6.09
C LEU A 87 13.15 -9.18 5.17
N ASP A 88 13.37 -10.36 4.59
CA ASP A 88 14.30 -10.51 3.49
C ASP A 88 13.68 -10.11 2.13
N ASP A 89 14.50 -10.00 1.08
CA ASP A 89 14.04 -9.57 -0.24
C ASP A 89 13.07 -10.58 -0.90
N ARG A 90 13.18 -11.86 -0.56
CA ARG A 90 12.31 -12.91 -1.10
C ARG A 90 10.92 -12.79 -0.48
N ASP A 91 10.85 -12.60 0.83
CA ASP A 91 9.60 -12.42 1.56
C ASP A 91 8.93 -11.09 1.20
N CYS A 92 9.69 -10.00 1.03
CA CYS A 92 9.18 -8.74 0.48
C CYS A 92 8.54 -8.95 -0.91
N SER A 93 9.19 -9.73 -1.77
CA SER A 93 8.69 -10.01 -3.12
C SER A 93 7.43 -10.86 -3.08
N MET A 94 7.40 -11.88 -2.22
CA MET A 94 6.22 -12.73 -2.02
C MET A 94 5.02 -11.90 -1.53
N ALA A 95 5.21 -11.09 -0.49
CA ALA A 95 4.17 -10.24 0.04
C ALA A 95 3.63 -9.27 -1.02
N LYS A 96 4.52 -8.58 -1.76
CA LYS A 96 4.12 -7.72 -2.88
C LYS A 96 3.28 -8.50 -3.90
N MET A 97 3.70 -9.70 -4.30
CA MET A 97 2.96 -10.50 -5.27
C MET A 97 1.54 -10.85 -4.79
N ILE A 98 1.39 -11.24 -3.53
CA ILE A 98 0.08 -11.58 -2.95
C ILE A 98 -0.80 -10.31 -2.87
N LEU A 99 -0.26 -9.20 -2.37
CA LEU A 99 -0.99 -7.94 -2.27
C LEU A 99 -1.40 -7.40 -3.65
N SER A 100 -0.53 -7.49 -4.66
CA SER A 100 -0.89 -7.14 -6.04
C SER A 100 -2.03 -8.02 -6.56
N ALA A 101 -2.07 -9.31 -6.22
CA ALA A 101 -3.17 -10.18 -6.62
C ALA A 101 -4.51 -9.79 -5.95
N ILE A 102 -4.48 -9.28 -4.73
CA ILE A 102 -5.69 -8.89 -3.97
C ILE A 102 -6.19 -7.50 -4.40
N TYR A 103 -5.28 -6.53 -4.51
CA TYR A 103 -5.62 -5.10 -4.58
C TYR A 103 -5.31 -4.43 -5.91
N PHE A 104 -4.57 -5.05 -6.82
CA PHE A 104 -4.15 -4.42 -8.07
C PHE A 104 -4.66 -5.15 -9.31
N ASN A 105 -4.40 -6.45 -9.38
CA ASN A 105 -4.75 -7.27 -10.52
C ASN A 105 -6.27 -7.32 -10.72
N ASP A 106 -6.69 -7.17 -11.98
CA ASP A 106 -8.10 -7.17 -12.40
C ASP A 106 -8.99 -6.13 -11.69
N LYS A 107 -8.39 -5.13 -11.03
CA LYS A 107 -9.11 -3.99 -10.47
C LYS A 107 -9.22 -2.86 -11.50
N PRO A 108 -10.34 -2.12 -11.54
CA PRO A 108 -10.36 -0.84 -12.21
C PRO A 108 -9.26 0.06 -11.63
N LYS A 109 -8.49 0.77 -12.48
CA LYS A 109 -7.43 1.69 -12.03
C LYS A 109 -7.86 2.55 -10.82
N THR A 110 -9.06 3.12 -10.87
CA THR A 110 -9.64 3.98 -9.84
C THR A 110 -9.88 3.31 -8.49
N GLU A 111 -9.78 1.99 -8.39
CA GLU A 111 -9.92 1.19 -7.17
C GLU A 111 -8.64 0.41 -6.82
N ALA A 112 -7.69 0.36 -7.76
CA ALA A 112 -6.46 -0.40 -7.60
C ALA A 112 -5.53 0.26 -6.57
N ILE A 113 -4.84 -0.58 -5.80
CA ILE A 113 -3.79 -0.18 -4.87
C ILE A 113 -2.53 -0.96 -5.25
N ASP A 114 -1.47 -0.29 -5.71
CA ASP A 114 -0.17 -0.92 -5.90
C ASP A 114 0.60 -0.84 -4.58
N VAL A 115 0.94 -1.99 -4.03
CA VAL A 115 1.69 -2.08 -2.78
C VAL A 115 3.13 -2.46 -3.07
N PHE A 116 4.05 -1.68 -2.53
CA PHE A 116 5.46 -1.96 -2.49
C PHE A 116 5.82 -2.39 -1.08
N VAL A 117 6.56 -3.49 -0.96
CA VAL A 117 7.17 -3.93 0.30
C VAL A 117 8.67 -3.87 0.13
N ARG A 118 9.34 -3.14 1.03
CA ARG A 118 10.78 -2.86 0.97
C ARG A 118 11.38 -2.93 2.36
N ARG A 119 12.67 -3.24 2.42
CA ARG A 119 13.45 -3.22 3.66
C ARG A 119 13.90 -1.83 4.08
N GLU A 120 14.06 -0.94 3.11
CA GLU A 120 14.54 0.43 3.32
C GLU A 120 13.97 1.34 2.23
N ASP A 121 13.79 2.63 2.54
CA ASP A 121 13.45 3.64 1.54
C ASP A 121 14.70 4.04 0.74
N LYS A 122 14.76 3.59 -0.53
CA LYS A 122 15.85 3.95 -1.45
C LYS A 122 15.62 5.27 -2.18
N PHE A 123 14.46 5.93 -2.02
CA PHE A 123 14.08 7.12 -2.80
C PHE A 123 13.39 8.24 -1.98
N PRO A 124 13.99 8.73 -0.87
CA PRO A 124 13.33 9.62 0.10
C PRO A 124 13.04 11.06 -0.37
N SER A 125 13.44 11.45 -1.59
CA SER A 125 13.45 12.87 -1.99
C SER A 125 12.60 13.24 -3.20
N ARG A 126 11.88 12.30 -3.85
CA ARG A 126 11.22 12.59 -5.14
C ARG A 126 9.79 12.12 -5.32
N ALA A 127 9.26 11.26 -4.45
CA ALA A 127 7.93 10.71 -4.70
C ALA A 127 7.22 10.16 -3.47
N SER A 128 7.69 10.35 -2.25
CA SER A 128 7.00 9.88 -1.03
C SER A 128 6.47 11.05 -0.22
N THR A 129 5.30 10.87 0.40
CA THR A 129 4.85 11.75 1.48
C THR A 129 4.74 10.91 2.74
N ASP A 130 5.57 11.26 3.73
CA ASP A 130 5.50 10.70 5.08
C ASP A 130 4.13 11.01 5.67
N ILE A 131 3.56 10.03 6.36
CA ILE A 131 2.17 10.11 6.76
C ILE A 131 2.03 10.74 8.16
N THR A 132 0.93 11.48 8.33
CA THR A 132 0.48 12.22 9.51
C THR A 132 0.30 11.34 10.76
N GLU A 133 0.12 11.96 11.93
CA GLU A 133 -0.17 11.29 13.22
C GLU A 133 -1.28 10.22 13.14
N GLN A 134 -2.22 10.36 12.18
CA GLN A 134 -3.33 9.42 11.95
C GLN A 134 -2.88 8.00 11.55
N VAL A 135 -1.76 7.86 10.84
CA VAL A 135 -1.28 6.54 10.41
C VAL A 135 -0.41 5.87 11.45
N ILE A 136 0.15 6.62 12.40
CA ILE A 136 0.90 6.05 13.52
C ILE A 136 0.02 5.10 14.32
N GLU A 137 -1.20 5.51 14.68
CA GLU A 137 -2.14 4.66 15.43
C GLU A 137 -2.53 3.39 14.65
N ILE A 138 -2.73 3.50 13.34
CA ILE A 138 -3.03 2.34 12.49
C ILE A 138 -1.84 1.37 12.46
N LEU A 139 -0.61 1.89 12.37
CA LEU A 139 0.60 1.08 12.37
C LEU A 139 0.86 0.43 13.73
N ASP A 140 0.61 1.13 14.82
CA ASP A 140 0.73 0.57 16.18
C ASP A 140 -0.25 -0.60 16.36
N ASN A 141 -1.52 -0.43 15.95
CA ASN A 141 -2.53 -1.48 16.00
C ASN A 141 -2.14 -2.68 15.11
N TYR A 142 -1.62 -2.42 13.90
CA TYR A 142 -1.12 -3.46 13.01
C TYR A 142 0.06 -4.22 13.64
N ASN A 143 1.07 -3.51 14.13
CA ASN A 143 2.29 -4.10 14.69
C ASN A 143 1.97 -4.89 15.96
N GLN A 144 1.04 -4.41 16.81
CA GLN A 144 0.58 -5.16 17.97
C GLN A 144 0.03 -6.54 17.60
N ARG A 145 -0.78 -6.63 16.53
CA ARG A 145 -1.35 -7.90 16.06
C ARG A 145 -0.28 -8.91 15.65
N LEU A 146 0.90 -8.46 15.20
CA LEU A 146 2.01 -9.38 14.89
C LEU A 146 2.54 -10.09 16.15
N TYR A 147 2.31 -9.56 17.35
CA TYR A 147 2.79 -10.14 18.62
C TYR A 147 1.72 -10.96 19.36
N GLU A 148 0.47 -10.98 18.88
CA GLU A 148 -0.66 -11.75 19.45
C GLU A 148 -0.69 -13.21 18.98
#